data_AF-A0A7S4G8A9-F1
#
_entry.id   AF-A0A7S4G8A9-F1
#
_cell.length_a   1.000
_cell.length_b   1.000
_cell.length_c   1.000
_cell.angle_alpha   90.00
_cell.angle_beta   90.00
_cell.angle_gamma   90.00
#
_symmetry.space_group_name_H-M   'P 1'
#
loop_
_entity.id
_entity.type
_entity.pdbx_description
1 polymer ?
#
loop_
_entity_poly.entity_id
_entity_poly.type
_entity_poly.pdbx_seq_one_letter_code
_entity_poly.pdbx_strand_id
1 'polypeptide(L)'
;FFSCHLFVATCDMAELDEAMENQDLADQERGYLEEDEFGWQSWRSQKIRTMRDQEDFPSFEDITAETEGRWEDPDPPGGNPNCPVLDWKWPEEVWDAEVALFKTGVNGSNASDIKQGACGDCWFLAAVSVIAMYPDVLRGIIVDADEEKGVYCCRFYADDESERRVCVDTRVPTNASVASGGRPCYVRSADQGELWPVIIEKAFAKVYGSFEAIEGGFTAA
;
A
#
# COMPACT_ATOMS: atom_id res chain seq x y z
N PHE A 1 5.41 4.70 22.43
CA PHE A 1 4.46 5.12 21.38
C PHE A 1 4.88 4.35 20.15
N PHE A 2 4.04 3.42 19.67
CA PHE A 2 4.24 2.55 18.50
C PHE A 2 5.69 2.09 18.29
N SER A 3 6.13 1.10 19.07
CA SER A 3 7.48 0.53 18.94
C SER A 3 7.71 0.03 17.52
N CYS A 4 8.84 0.46 16.95
CA CYS A 4 9.34 0.28 15.59
C CYS A 4 9.44 -1.17 15.08
N HIS A 5 8.93 -2.17 15.79
CA HIS A 5 8.81 -3.54 15.26
C HIS A 5 7.58 -3.71 14.35
N LEU A 6 6.85 -2.61 14.08
CA LEU A 6 5.92 -2.46 12.96
C LEU A 6 6.60 -1.81 11.74
N PHE A 7 7.93 -1.97 11.62
CA PHE A 7 8.65 -1.82 10.36
C PHE A 7 8.35 -3.08 9.52
N VAL A 8 7.17 -3.11 8.92
CA VAL A 8 6.98 -2.78 7.50
C VAL A 8 7.20 -4.05 6.70
N ALA A 9 6.09 -4.76 6.48
CA ALA A 9 5.94 -5.83 5.49
C ALA A 9 6.16 -5.34 4.04
N THR A 10 6.92 -4.26 3.83
CA THR A 10 7.07 -3.54 2.56
C THR A 10 8.51 -3.22 2.16
N CYS A 11 9.53 -3.48 2.99
CA CYS A 11 10.94 -3.22 2.65
C CYS A 11 11.88 -4.22 3.36
N ASP A 12 13.08 -4.44 2.80
CA ASP A 12 14.15 -5.14 3.50
C ASP A 12 14.55 -4.31 4.73
N MET A 13 14.50 -4.94 5.91
CA MET A 13 14.85 -4.29 7.19
C MET A 13 16.28 -3.73 7.17
N ALA A 14 17.19 -4.35 6.42
CA ALA A 14 18.57 -3.86 6.29
C ALA A 14 18.64 -2.52 5.52
N GLU A 15 17.82 -2.33 4.49
CA GLU A 15 17.77 -1.08 3.72
C GLU A 15 17.16 0.06 4.56
N LEU A 16 16.16 -0.26 5.38
CA LEU A 16 15.54 0.69 6.30
C LEU A 16 16.48 1.07 7.44
N ASP A 17 17.17 0.09 8.04
CA ASP A 17 18.16 0.35 9.08
C ASP A 17 19.31 1.20 8.54
N GLU A 18 19.85 0.93 7.35
CA GLU A 18 20.91 1.75 6.73
C GLU A 18 20.43 3.18 6.39
N ALA A 19 19.18 3.33 5.93
CA ALA A 19 18.58 4.64 5.66
C ALA A 19 18.32 5.45 6.94
N MET A 20 17.94 4.78 8.03
CA MET A 20 17.67 5.39 9.33
C MET A 20 18.94 5.68 10.14
N GLU A 21 19.97 4.84 10.03
CA GLU A 21 21.28 5.03 10.67
C GLU A 21 22.00 6.29 10.19
N ASN A 22 21.72 6.74 8.96
CA ASN A 22 22.23 8.00 8.42
C ASN A 22 21.59 9.27 9.04
N GLN A 23 20.65 9.13 9.97
CA GLN A 23 20.07 10.22 10.75
C GLN A 23 20.12 9.96 12.27
N ASP A 24 21.34 9.99 12.84
CA ASP A 24 21.71 10.39 14.21
C ASP A 24 20.70 10.20 15.38
N LEU A 25 19.98 9.08 15.44
CA LEU A 25 19.05 8.72 16.54
C LEU A 25 19.03 7.20 16.80
N ALA A 26 20.18 6.58 17.04
CA ALA A 26 20.26 5.12 17.22
C ALA A 26 20.71 4.61 18.61
N ASP A 27 20.90 5.48 19.61
CA ASP A 27 21.58 5.07 20.86
C ASP A 27 20.76 5.08 22.16
N GLN A 28 19.42 5.16 22.13
CA GLN A 28 18.62 5.21 23.36
C GLN A 28 17.40 4.27 23.49
N GLU A 29 17.33 3.16 22.75
CA GLU A 29 16.23 2.18 22.96
C GLU A 29 16.67 0.70 23.08
N ARG A 30 17.95 0.42 23.37
CA ARG A 30 18.44 -0.96 23.54
C ARG A 30 18.28 -1.51 24.97
N GLY A 31 17.08 -1.35 25.56
CA GLY A 31 16.88 -1.73 26.97
C GLY A 31 15.46 -2.10 27.42
N TYR A 32 14.46 -2.17 26.54
CA TYR A 32 13.07 -2.36 27.01
C TYR A 32 12.21 -3.22 26.08
N LEU A 33 12.49 -4.51 25.94
CA LEU A 33 11.47 -5.48 25.49
C LEU A 33 11.77 -6.85 26.12
N GLU A 34 11.14 -7.13 27.28
CA GLU A 34 10.76 -8.51 27.60
C GLU A 34 9.41 -8.75 26.91
N GLU A 35 9.40 -9.70 25.98
CA GLU A 35 8.27 -10.06 25.13
C GLU A 35 7.39 -11.11 25.84
N ASP A 36 6.14 -10.77 26.17
CA ASP A 36 4.98 -11.70 26.19
C ASP A 36 3.68 -11.10 26.81
N GLU A 37 3.73 -9.98 27.52
CA GLU A 37 2.61 -9.60 28.42
C GLU A 37 1.27 -9.20 27.75
N PHE A 38 1.22 -8.97 26.44
CA PHE A 38 0.03 -8.43 25.75
C PHE A 38 -0.52 -9.28 24.58
N GLY A 39 0.03 -10.47 24.32
CA GLY A 39 -0.49 -11.32 23.24
C GLY A 39 -0.34 -10.72 21.83
N TRP A 40 0.59 -9.77 21.63
CA TRP A 40 0.82 -9.10 20.35
C TRP A 40 1.24 -10.06 19.23
N GLN A 41 2.04 -11.09 19.54
CA GLN A 41 2.40 -12.14 18.56
C GLN A 41 1.16 -12.95 18.14
N SER A 42 0.27 -13.27 19.09
CA SER A 42 -1.02 -13.91 18.78
C SER A 42 -1.94 -13.01 17.93
N TRP A 43 -1.93 -11.69 18.19
CA TRP A 43 -2.69 -10.72 17.40
C TRP A 43 -2.20 -10.64 15.95
N ARG A 44 -0.86 -10.62 15.74
CA ARG A 44 -0.23 -10.65 14.41
C ARG A 44 -0.61 -11.92 13.63
N SER A 45 -0.47 -13.09 14.27
CA SER A 45 -0.71 -14.38 13.61
C SER A 45 -2.20 -14.74 13.39
N GLN A 46 -3.14 -14.06 14.07
CA GLN A 46 -4.56 -14.45 14.03
C GLN A 46 -5.46 -13.55 13.18
N LYS A 47 -5.09 -12.29 12.91
CA LYS A 47 -6.00 -11.31 12.27
C LYS A 47 -5.62 -10.82 10.89
N ILE A 48 -4.35 -10.86 10.52
CA ILE A 48 -3.95 -10.64 9.13
C ILE A 48 -4.13 -11.98 8.42
N ARG A 49 -5.08 -12.07 7.46
CA ARG A 49 -5.18 -13.26 6.59
C ARG A 49 -3.79 -13.51 5.99
N THR A 50 -3.37 -14.76 5.83
CA THR A 50 -2.04 -15.06 5.29
C THR A 50 -1.87 -14.38 3.93
N MET A 51 -0.77 -13.64 3.77
CA MET A 51 -0.40 -13.08 2.46
C MET A 51 -0.46 -14.21 1.42
N ARG A 52 -1.06 -13.93 0.26
CA ARG A 52 -1.00 -14.83 -0.90
C ARG A 52 0.44 -15.11 -1.30
N ASP A 53 0.67 -16.23 -1.96
CA ASP A 53 1.99 -16.64 -2.40
C ASP A 53 2.42 -15.92 -3.68
N GLN A 54 3.73 -15.84 -3.94
CA GLN A 54 4.25 -15.17 -5.15
C GLN A 54 3.68 -15.80 -6.43
N GLU A 55 3.42 -17.10 -6.42
CA GLU A 55 2.86 -17.87 -7.54
C GLU A 55 1.42 -17.43 -7.88
N ASP A 56 0.72 -16.77 -6.96
CA ASP A 56 -0.63 -16.25 -7.18
C ASP A 56 -0.66 -14.95 -7.99
N PHE A 57 0.51 -14.38 -8.32
CA PHE A 57 0.63 -13.09 -9.02
C PHE A 57 1.37 -13.25 -10.35
N PRO A 58 0.86 -12.69 -11.46
CA PRO A 58 1.59 -12.66 -12.72
C PRO A 58 2.85 -11.80 -12.60
N SER A 59 3.91 -12.18 -13.33
CA SER A 59 5.14 -11.38 -13.40
C SER A 59 4.92 -10.09 -14.19
N PHE A 60 5.73 -9.07 -13.91
CA PHE A 60 5.66 -7.80 -14.64
C PHE A 60 5.99 -7.99 -16.13
N GLU A 61 6.94 -8.87 -16.43
CA GLU A 61 7.36 -9.19 -17.79
C GLU A 61 6.23 -9.85 -18.59
N ASP A 62 5.51 -10.79 -17.98
CA ASP A 62 4.37 -11.46 -18.64
C ASP A 62 3.25 -10.45 -18.91
N ILE A 63 2.90 -9.62 -17.92
CA ILE A 63 1.87 -8.58 -18.06
C ILE A 63 2.21 -7.64 -19.22
N THR A 64 3.45 -7.13 -19.24
CA THR A 64 3.87 -6.11 -20.22
C THR A 64 4.08 -6.68 -21.61
N ALA A 65 4.39 -7.96 -21.75
CA ALA A 65 4.54 -8.64 -23.04
C ALA A 65 3.19 -8.96 -23.69
N GLU A 66 2.18 -9.33 -22.90
CA GLU A 66 0.86 -9.74 -23.41
C GLU A 66 -0.11 -8.57 -23.65
N THR A 67 0.15 -7.42 -23.02
CA THR A 67 -0.77 -6.27 -23.05
C THR A 67 -0.44 -5.30 -24.18
N GLU A 68 -1.36 -5.11 -25.13
CA GLU A 68 -1.22 -4.15 -26.25
C GLU A 68 -1.65 -2.71 -25.91
N GLY A 69 -2.25 -2.46 -24.74
CA GLY A 69 -2.77 -1.15 -24.33
C GLY A 69 -2.68 -0.93 -22.82
N ARG A 70 -3.69 -0.27 -22.21
CA ARG A 70 -3.78 -0.20 -20.75
C ARG A 70 -4.08 -1.59 -20.20
N TRP A 71 -3.27 -2.05 -19.26
CA TRP A 71 -3.50 -3.31 -18.58
C TRP A 71 -4.69 -3.19 -17.64
N GLU A 72 -5.62 -4.12 -17.75
CA GLU A 72 -6.68 -4.30 -16.79
C GLU A 72 -6.32 -5.50 -15.92
N ASP A 73 -6.10 -5.26 -14.65
CA ASP A 73 -5.85 -6.29 -13.65
C ASP A 73 -7.01 -7.31 -13.67
N PRO A 74 -6.75 -8.59 -14.02
CA PRO A 74 -7.77 -9.62 -14.07
C PRO A 74 -8.21 -10.09 -12.68
N ASP A 75 -7.41 -9.78 -11.65
CA ASP A 75 -7.65 -10.18 -10.26
C ASP A 75 -7.45 -8.99 -9.30
N PRO A 76 -8.28 -7.93 -9.40
CA PRO A 76 -8.19 -6.79 -8.51
C PRO A 76 -8.70 -7.19 -7.11
N PRO A 77 -8.23 -6.52 -6.04
CA PRO A 77 -8.65 -6.85 -4.67
C PRO A 77 -10.15 -6.67 -4.47
N GLY A 78 -10.77 -7.56 -3.69
CA GLY A 78 -12.16 -7.44 -3.28
C GLY A 78 -12.41 -6.16 -2.47
N GLY A 79 -13.64 -5.64 -2.52
CA GLY A 79 -14.01 -4.45 -1.74
C GLY A 79 -14.23 -4.72 -0.25
N ASN A 80 -14.42 -3.65 0.52
CA ASN A 80 -14.86 -3.71 1.91
C ASN A 80 -16.40 -3.67 1.96
N PRO A 81 -17.09 -4.55 2.72
CA PRO A 81 -18.55 -4.52 2.83
C PRO A 81 -19.12 -3.16 3.30
N ASN A 82 -18.39 -2.41 4.12
CA ASN A 82 -18.77 -1.08 4.59
C ASN A 82 -18.57 0.01 3.52
N CYS A 83 -17.73 -0.26 2.52
CA CYS A 83 -17.48 0.62 1.38
C CYS A 83 -17.25 -0.20 0.11
N PRO A 84 -18.33 -0.76 -0.48
CA PRO A 84 -18.19 -1.68 -1.61
C PRO A 84 -17.63 -0.96 -2.83
N VAL A 85 -16.70 -1.61 -3.52
CA VAL A 85 -16.24 -1.15 -4.84
C VAL A 85 -17.35 -1.46 -5.84
N LEU A 86 -18.03 -0.43 -6.33
CA LEU A 86 -19.07 -0.56 -7.34
C LEU A 86 -18.50 -0.46 -8.76
N ASP A 87 -17.40 0.27 -8.92
CA ASP A 87 -16.79 0.51 -10.22
C ASP A 87 -15.28 0.78 -10.08
N TRP A 88 -14.52 0.36 -11.10
CA TRP A 88 -13.08 0.57 -11.20
C TRP A 88 -12.82 1.57 -12.32
N LYS A 89 -12.48 2.79 -11.94
CA LYS A 89 -12.38 3.91 -12.88
C LYS A 89 -10.94 4.31 -13.12
N TRP A 90 -10.63 4.73 -14.34
CA TRP A 90 -9.33 5.30 -14.61
C TRP A 90 -9.15 6.64 -13.87
N PRO A 91 -7.92 6.99 -13.46
CA PRO A 91 -7.66 8.24 -12.74
C PRO A 91 -8.25 9.49 -13.43
N GLU A 92 -8.23 9.51 -14.76
CA GLU A 92 -8.75 10.62 -15.59
C GLU A 92 -10.29 10.74 -15.54
N GLU A 93 -10.98 9.67 -15.14
CA GLU A 93 -12.44 9.68 -14.94
C GLU A 93 -12.82 10.09 -13.51
N VAL A 94 -11.86 10.04 -12.58
CA VAL A 94 -12.06 10.37 -11.16
C VAL A 94 -11.66 11.81 -10.87
N TRP A 95 -10.55 12.28 -11.43
CA TRP A 95 -9.99 13.60 -11.16
C TRP A 95 -9.85 14.43 -12.43
N ASP A 96 -10.24 15.70 -12.35
CA ASP A 96 -9.97 16.72 -13.38
C ASP A 96 -8.59 17.37 -13.09
N ALA A 97 -7.54 16.57 -13.14
CA ALA A 97 -6.16 16.97 -12.91
C ALA A 97 -5.20 16.13 -13.75
N GLU A 98 -3.97 16.62 -13.94
CA GLU A 98 -2.87 15.78 -14.44
C GLU A 98 -2.77 14.50 -13.59
N VAL A 99 -2.27 13.40 -14.13
CA VAL A 99 -2.13 12.15 -13.37
C VAL A 99 -0.67 11.78 -13.42
N ALA A 100 -0.09 11.51 -12.25
CA ALA A 100 1.29 11.08 -12.14
C ALA A 100 1.43 10.17 -10.91
N LEU A 101 2.43 9.29 -10.92
CA LEU A 101 2.71 8.47 -9.75
C LEU A 101 3.06 9.34 -8.53
N PHE A 102 3.90 10.35 -8.75
CA PHE A 102 4.45 11.27 -7.75
C PHE A 102 4.33 12.71 -8.27
N LYS A 103 3.70 13.62 -7.51
CA LYS A 103 3.42 15.00 -7.96
C LYS A 103 4.08 16.10 -7.15
N THR A 104 4.12 16.03 -5.81
CA THR A 104 4.64 17.16 -5.00
C THR A 104 5.50 16.77 -3.79
N GLY A 105 6.46 17.64 -3.47
CA GLY A 105 7.40 17.51 -2.35
C GLY A 105 8.86 17.55 -2.82
N VAL A 106 9.78 18.10 -2.02
CA VAL A 106 11.22 17.94 -2.25
C VAL A 106 11.47 16.43 -2.27
N ASN A 107 11.73 15.86 -3.46
CA ASN A 107 11.84 14.41 -3.76
C ASN A 107 10.53 13.64 -4.06
N GLY A 108 9.39 14.29 -4.30
CA GLY A 108 8.22 13.71 -4.99
C GLY A 108 7.19 12.94 -4.16
N SER A 109 7.32 12.85 -2.85
CA SER A 109 6.30 12.26 -1.95
C SER A 109 6.29 12.97 -0.60
N ASN A 110 5.14 13.03 0.07
CA ASN A 110 4.99 13.64 1.39
C ASN A 110 4.00 12.85 2.27
N ALA A 111 4.31 12.71 3.56
CA ALA A 111 3.40 12.14 4.55
C ALA A 111 2.02 12.83 4.56
N SER A 112 1.94 14.12 4.21
CA SER A 112 0.68 14.86 4.11
C SER A 112 -0.25 14.40 2.99
N ASP A 113 0.27 13.65 2.02
CA ASP A 113 -0.47 13.19 0.85
C ASP A 113 -1.49 12.13 1.27
N ILE A 114 -1.16 11.27 2.23
CA ILE A 114 -2.06 10.21 2.68
C ILE A 114 -3.32 10.82 3.33
N LYS A 115 -4.47 10.62 2.69
CA LYS A 115 -5.80 10.82 3.26
C LYS A 115 -6.54 9.48 3.26
N GLN A 116 -6.71 8.92 4.46
CA GLN A 116 -7.45 7.68 4.67
C GLN A 116 -8.89 7.81 4.14
N GLY A 117 -9.34 6.76 3.44
CA GLY A 117 -10.73 6.63 3.01
C GLY A 117 -11.57 5.82 3.99
N ALA A 118 -12.48 5.01 3.46
CA ALA A 118 -13.40 4.21 4.27
C ALA A 118 -12.83 2.87 4.76
N CYS A 119 -11.58 2.54 4.42
CA CYS A 119 -10.89 1.36 4.95
C CYS A 119 -10.34 1.67 6.35
N GLY A 120 -10.57 0.80 7.33
CA GLY A 120 -10.00 0.91 8.69
C GLY A 120 -8.54 0.45 8.78
N ASP A 121 -7.72 0.78 7.80
CA ASP A 121 -6.30 0.41 7.66
C ASP A 121 -5.35 1.52 8.11
N CYS A 122 -5.79 2.38 9.05
CA CYS A 122 -4.98 3.49 9.58
C CYS A 122 -3.64 3.04 10.14
N TRP A 123 -3.55 1.81 10.65
CA TRP A 123 -2.31 1.20 11.12
C TRP A 123 -1.27 1.05 9.99
N PHE A 124 -1.72 0.67 8.80
CA PHE A 124 -0.89 0.51 7.61
C PHE A 124 -0.55 1.87 7.00
N LEU A 125 -1.55 2.73 6.79
CA LEU A 125 -1.34 4.06 6.24
C LEU A 125 -0.45 4.94 7.12
N ALA A 126 -0.48 4.77 8.44
CA ALA A 126 0.46 5.41 9.35
C ALA A 126 1.90 4.96 9.08
N ALA A 127 2.14 3.66 8.90
CA ALA A 127 3.47 3.14 8.57
C ALA A 127 3.96 3.69 7.21
N VAL A 128 3.10 3.65 6.18
CA VAL A 128 3.41 4.19 4.85
C VAL A 128 3.70 5.70 4.91
N SER A 129 3.03 6.46 5.78
CA SER A 129 3.30 7.89 5.95
C SER A 129 4.71 8.17 6.48
N VAL A 130 5.24 7.30 7.33
CA VAL A 130 6.62 7.38 7.84
C VAL A 130 7.60 7.04 6.72
N ILE A 131 7.31 6.00 5.93
CA ILE A 131 8.14 5.63 4.78
C ILE A 131 8.19 6.77 3.74
N ALA A 132 7.08 7.48 3.54
CA ALA A 132 7.03 8.62 2.63
C ALA A 132 7.96 9.79 3.03
N MET A 133 8.50 9.79 4.26
CA MET A 133 9.56 10.72 4.67
C MET A 133 10.94 10.33 4.13
N TYR A 134 11.09 9.10 3.60
CA TYR A 134 12.33 8.54 3.05
C TYR A 134 12.09 8.12 1.58
N PRO A 135 12.24 9.05 0.62
CA PRO A 135 11.86 8.83 -0.77
C PRO A 135 12.54 7.64 -1.45
N ASP A 136 13.78 7.32 -1.08
CA ASP A 136 14.51 6.17 -1.66
C ASP A 136 13.91 4.84 -1.20
N VAL A 137 13.49 4.78 0.06
CA VAL A 137 12.78 3.62 0.63
C VAL A 137 11.40 3.49 -0.02
N LEU A 138 10.65 4.60 -0.15
CA LEU A 138 9.34 4.58 -0.79
C LEU A 138 9.43 4.08 -2.24
N ARG A 139 10.47 4.50 -2.98
CA ARG A 139 10.76 3.98 -4.32
C ARG A 139 11.16 2.50 -4.31
N GLY A 140 11.76 2.02 -3.22
CA GLY A 140 12.01 0.59 -3.01
C GLY A 140 10.74 -0.25 -2.85
N ILE A 141 9.58 0.35 -2.55
CA ILE A 141 8.30 -0.36 -2.54
C ILE A 141 7.79 -0.55 -3.97
N ILE A 142 7.79 0.50 -4.79
CA ILE A 142 7.29 0.46 -6.17
C ILE A 142 8.45 0.10 -7.10
N VAL A 143 8.63 -1.21 -7.34
CA VAL A 143 9.84 -1.77 -7.96
C VAL A 143 9.82 -1.82 -9.48
N ASP A 144 8.63 -1.96 -10.07
CA ASP A 144 8.46 -2.03 -11.53
C ASP A 144 7.27 -1.18 -11.98
N ALA A 145 7.37 -0.56 -13.15
CA ALA A 145 6.32 0.28 -13.71
C ALA A 145 6.35 0.32 -15.23
N ASP A 146 5.17 0.30 -15.85
CA ASP A 146 4.93 0.64 -17.25
C ASP A 146 3.81 1.69 -17.28
N GLU A 147 4.18 2.96 -17.38
CA GLU A 147 3.24 4.08 -17.33
C GLU A 147 2.28 4.10 -18.51
N GLU A 148 2.72 3.68 -19.70
CA GLU A 148 1.89 3.62 -20.90
C GLU A 148 0.80 2.56 -20.78
N LYS A 149 1.15 1.41 -20.18
CA LYS A 149 0.20 0.34 -19.86
C LYS A 149 -0.54 0.57 -18.55
N GLY A 150 -0.11 1.54 -17.73
CA GLY A 150 -0.68 1.83 -16.43
C GLY A 150 -0.53 0.68 -15.43
N VAL A 151 0.61 -0.02 -15.45
CA VAL A 151 0.97 -1.13 -14.56
C VAL A 151 2.02 -0.64 -13.56
N TYR A 152 1.81 -0.94 -12.28
CA TYR A 152 2.79 -0.71 -11.22
C TYR A 152 2.90 -1.94 -10.33
N CYS A 153 4.12 -2.37 -10.01
CA CYS A 153 4.36 -3.50 -9.13
C CYS A 153 4.98 -3.05 -7.82
N CYS A 154 4.36 -3.47 -6.73
CA CYS A 154 4.85 -3.24 -5.38
C CYS A 154 5.52 -4.49 -4.82
N ARG A 155 6.55 -4.30 -4.02
CA ARG A 155 7.24 -5.33 -3.28
C ARG A 155 6.83 -5.31 -1.81
N PHE A 156 6.48 -6.48 -1.31
CA PHE A 156 6.13 -6.74 0.08
C PHE A 156 6.92 -7.94 0.59
N TYR A 157 7.09 -8.03 1.92
CA TYR A 157 7.74 -9.15 2.58
C TYR A 157 6.79 -9.77 3.59
N ALA A 158 6.64 -11.09 3.52
CA ALA A 158 5.85 -11.86 4.48
C ALA A 158 6.64 -12.11 5.77
N ASP A 159 5.97 -12.64 6.80
CA ASP A 159 6.58 -12.96 8.11
C ASP A 159 7.71 -13.99 8.03
N ASP A 160 7.74 -14.80 6.96
CA ASP A 160 8.81 -15.77 6.66
C ASP A 160 9.94 -15.16 5.80
N GLU A 161 9.97 -13.84 5.69
CA GLU A 161 10.92 -13.04 4.89
C GLU A 161 10.80 -13.28 3.38
N SER A 162 9.81 -14.05 2.92
CA SER A 162 9.64 -14.30 1.50
C SER A 162 9.03 -13.09 0.79
N GLU A 163 9.59 -12.75 -0.37
CA GLU A 163 9.18 -11.60 -1.17
C GLU A 163 7.85 -11.85 -1.89
N ARG A 164 7.01 -10.81 -1.98
CA ARG A 164 5.79 -10.76 -2.79
C ARG A 164 5.85 -9.53 -3.68
N ARG A 165 6.04 -9.74 -4.98
CA ARG A 165 5.87 -8.75 -6.05
C ARG A 165 4.46 -8.83 -6.58
N VAL A 166 3.72 -7.74 -6.41
CA VAL A 166 2.31 -7.65 -6.77
C VAL A 166 2.10 -6.48 -7.71
N CYS A 167 1.70 -6.80 -8.93
CA CYS A 167 1.36 -5.82 -9.96
C CYS A 167 -0.13 -5.45 -9.88
N VAL A 168 -0.41 -4.15 -9.98
CA VAL A 168 -1.75 -3.56 -9.99
C VAL A 168 -1.86 -2.53 -11.13
N ASP A 169 -3.06 -2.42 -11.69
CA ASP A 169 -3.35 -1.35 -12.65
C ASP A 169 -3.65 -0.01 -11.95
N THR A 170 -3.75 1.06 -12.73
CA THR A 170 -4.06 2.42 -12.25
C THR A 170 -5.53 2.67 -11.93
N ARG A 171 -6.45 1.72 -12.15
CA ARG A 171 -7.87 1.93 -11.87
C ARG A 171 -8.10 2.12 -10.38
N VAL A 172 -8.87 3.14 -10.06
CA VAL A 172 -9.22 3.55 -8.71
C VAL A 172 -10.54 2.92 -8.31
N PRO A 173 -10.63 2.30 -7.12
CA PRO A 173 -11.90 1.76 -6.62
C PRO A 173 -12.86 2.89 -6.25
N THR A 174 -14.06 2.85 -6.82
CA THR A 174 -15.11 3.86 -6.62
C THR A 174 -16.44 3.24 -6.20
N ASN A 175 -17.26 3.99 -5.47
CA ASN A 175 -18.60 3.59 -5.02
C ASN A 175 -19.68 4.58 -5.51
N ALA A 176 -20.95 4.37 -5.16
CA ALA A 176 -22.04 5.23 -5.63
C ALA A 176 -21.90 6.70 -5.20
N SER A 177 -21.20 6.97 -4.08
CA SER A 177 -20.89 8.33 -3.63
C SER A 177 -19.86 9.03 -4.52
N VAL A 178 -19.26 8.29 -5.47
CA VAL A 178 -18.28 8.79 -6.45
C VAL A 178 -18.92 9.28 -7.75
N ALA A 179 -20.19 8.95 -7.99
CA ALA A 179 -20.90 9.24 -9.24
C ALA A 179 -21.18 10.73 -9.52
N SER A 180 -20.69 11.65 -8.68
CA SER A 180 -20.82 13.10 -8.86
C SER A 180 -19.51 13.80 -8.49
N GLY A 181 -18.46 13.59 -9.30
CA GLY A 181 -17.13 14.21 -9.11
C GLY A 181 -16.38 13.71 -7.87
N GLY A 182 -16.62 12.45 -7.48
CA GLY A 182 -16.37 12.02 -6.12
C GLY A 182 -15.02 11.35 -5.86
N ARG A 183 -14.77 11.20 -4.56
CA ARG A 183 -13.49 10.82 -3.98
C ARG A 183 -13.33 9.30 -4.03
N PRO A 184 -12.11 8.75 -4.19
CA PRO A 184 -11.87 7.31 -4.08
C PRO A 184 -12.50 6.68 -2.83
N CYS A 185 -12.83 5.39 -2.90
CA CYS A 185 -13.38 4.64 -1.76
C CYS A 185 -12.43 4.61 -0.55
N TYR A 186 -11.14 4.48 -0.83
CA TYR A 186 -10.11 4.21 0.16
C TYR A 186 -9.08 5.34 0.15
N VAL A 187 -7.78 5.05 0.31
CA VAL A 187 -6.76 6.11 0.35
C VAL A 187 -6.80 6.97 -0.91
N ARG A 188 -6.45 8.23 -0.72
CA ARG A 188 -6.19 9.18 -1.80
C ARG A 188 -5.07 10.12 -1.40
N SER A 189 -4.42 10.72 -2.40
CA SER A 189 -3.55 11.85 -2.14
C SER A 189 -4.35 13.14 -1.82
N ALA A 190 -3.72 14.02 -1.05
CA ALA A 190 -4.13 15.41 -0.89
C ALA A 190 -4.08 16.16 -2.23
N ASP A 191 -3.07 15.87 -3.05
CA ASP A 191 -2.97 16.31 -4.44
C ASP A 191 -3.80 15.38 -5.34
N GLN A 192 -4.74 15.94 -6.10
CA GLN A 192 -5.61 15.14 -6.95
C GLN A 192 -4.80 14.56 -8.12
N GLY A 193 -4.97 13.27 -8.41
CA GLY A 193 -4.24 12.60 -9.49
C GLY A 193 -2.82 12.15 -9.13
N GLU A 194 -2.38 12.27 -7.87
CA GLU A 194 -1.17 11.59 -7.39
C GLU A 194 -1.51 10.16 -6.94
N LEU A 195 -0.85 9.18 -7.57
CA LEU A 195 -1.28 7.78 -7.49
C LEU A 195 -0.55 6.94 -6.45
N TRP A 196 0.65 7.31 -6.01
CA TRP A 196 1.47 6.43 -5.16
C TRP A 196 0.74 5.87 -3.92
N PRO A 197 -0.10 6.63 -3.17
CA PRO A 197 -0.78 6.05 -2.01
C PRO A 197 -1.80 5.00 -2.45
N VAL A 198 -2.52 5.29 -3.54
CA VAL A 198 -3.56 4.42 -4.09
C VAL A 198 -2.96 3.12 -4.61
N ILE A 199 -1.82 3.19 -5.31
CA ILE A 199 -1.10 2.03 -5.83
C ILE A 199 -0.63 1.12 -4.68
N ILE A 200 0.00 1.70 -3.66
CA ILE A 200 0.53 0.94 -2.52
C ILE A 200 -0.60 0.27 -1.72
N GLU A 201 -1.66 1.00 -1.36
CA GLU A 201 -2.80 0.43 -0.62
C GLU A 201 -3.52 -0.65 -1.43
N LYS A 202 -3.73 -0.42 -2.73
CA LYS A 202 -4.35 -1.41 -3.62
C LYS A 202 -3.51 -2.68 -3.75
N ALA A 203 -2.20 -2.55 -3.93
CA ALA A 203 -1.31 -3.70 -4.02
C ALA A 203 -1.27 -4.48 -2.70
N PHE A 204 -1.26 -3.77 -1.57
CA PHE A 204 -1.33 -4.38 -0.24
C PHE A 204 -2.66 -5.12 -0.04
N ALA A 205 -3.80 -4.50 -0.37
CA ALA A 205 -5.10 -5.15 -0.35
C ALA A 205 -5.15 -6.39 -1.24
N LYS A 206 -4.46 -6.36 -2.39
CA LYS A 206 -4.38 -7.49 -3.34
C LYS A 206 -3.58 -8.66 -2.77
N VAL A 207 -2.48 -8.40 -2.08
CA VAL A 207 -1.71 -9.44 -1.34
C VAL A 207 -2.62 -10.20 -0.36
N TYR A 208 -3.54 -9.49 0.29
CA TYR A 208 -4.48 -10.06 1.26
C TYR A 208 -5.85 -10.44 0.66
N GLY A 209 -6.02 -10.25 -0.65
CA GLY A 209 -7.22 -10.57 -1.43
C GLY A 209 -8.35 -9.55 -1.38
N SER A 210 -8.38 -8.60 -0.43
CA SER A 210 -9.42 -7.56 -0.36
C SER A 210 -9.06 -6.40 0.54
N PHE A 211 -9.71 -5.25 0.33
CA PHE A 211 -9.66 -4.11 1.25
C PHE A 211 -10.29 -4.42 2.62
N GLU A 212 -11.24 -5.36 2.70
CA GLU A 212 -11.74 -5.89 3.97
C GLU A 212 -10.63 -6.60 4.76
N ALA A 213 -9.78 -7.37 4.08
CA ALA A 213 -8.76 -8.18 4.74
C ALA A 213 -7.63 -7.37 5.40
N ILE A 214 -7.46 -6.10 4.99
CA ILE A 214 -6.47 -5.18 5.57
C ILE A 214 -7.07 -4.24 6.62
N GLU A 215 -8.38 -4.35 6.89
CA GLU A 215 -9.06 -3.55 7.90
C GLU A 215 -8.67 -4.01 9.32
N GLY A 216 -8.06 -3.10 10.10
CA GLY A 216 -7.58 -3.35 11.46
C GLY A 216 -8.60 -3.03 12.56
N GLY A 217 -9.87 -2.83 12.22
CA GLY A 217 -10.92 -2.47 13.17
C GLY A 217 -11.30 -3.61 14.13
N PHE A 218 -11.30 -3.33 15.43
CA PHE A 218 -11.96 -4.16 16.44
C PHE A 218 -13.43 -4.39 16.05
N THR A 219 -13.82 -5.63 15.77
CA THR A 219 -15.09 -6.18 16.28
C THR A 219 -14.75 -7.45 17.05
N ALA A 220 -14.52 -7.28 18.35
CA ALA A 220 -14.82 -8.36 19.27
C ALA A 220 -16.34 -8.52 19.21
N ALA A 221 -16.80 -9.69 18.77
CA ALA A 221 -18.15 -10.18 19.00
C ALA A 221 -18.06 -11.33 20.00
#